data_AF-A0A1X7T5B5-F1
#
_entry.id   AF-A0A1X7T5B5-F1
#
_cell.length_a   1.000
_cell.length_b   1.000
_cell.length_c   1.000
_cell.angle_alpha   90.00
_cell.angle_beta   90.00
_cell.angle_gamma   90.00
#
_symmetry.space_group_name_H-M   'P 1'
#
loop_
_entity.id
_entity.type
_entity.pdbx_description
1 polymer ?
#
loop_
_entity_poly.entity_id
_entity_poly.type
_entity_poly.pdbx_seq_one_letter_code
_entity_poly.pdbx_strand_id
1 'polypeptide(L)'
;MKTEPVGKIYKNVVCNPILGKMYEQNYRQLGVTDYEYSGDLTASTDFGNFSQEVPGLHPRYCVGGGKVATHSPPFAGVANTLESHAKTLLVATTLGMTCVDVLKGGEKLLSEIKEEFDKQMAALK
;
A
#
# COMPACT_ATOMS: atom_id res chain seq x y z
N MET A 1 2.20 -15.07 34.00
CA MET A 1 2.36 -15.78 32.72
C MET A 1 3.50 -15.11 31.96
N LYS A 2 4.61 -15.80 31.69
CA LYS A 2 5.66 -15.28 30.81
C LYS A 2 5.30 -15.70 29.38
N THR A 3 5.13 -14.74 28.48
CA THR A 3 4.95 -15.00 27.06
C THR A 3 6.24 -14.67 26.35
N GLU A 4 6.72 -15.58 25.50
CA GLU A 4 7.85 -15.33 24.62
C GLU A 4 7.36 -15.15 23.18
N PRO A 5 8.01 -14.28 22.38
CA PRO A 5 7.66 -14.11 20.98
C PRO A 5 7.87 -15.43 20.22
N VAL A 6 6.85 -15.86 19.47
CA VAL A 6 6.96 -16.98 18.53
C VAL A 6 7.06 -16.39 17.13
N GLY A 7 8.20 -16.60 16.46
CA GLY A 7 8.44 -16.13 15.09
C GLY A 7 9.03 -14.72 14.98
N LYS A 8 9.09 -14.19 13.75
CA LYS A 8 9.58 -12.83 13.48
C LYS A 8 8.53 -11.80 13.88
N ILE A 9 8.98 -10.69 14.47
CA ILE A 9 8.12 -9.58 14.86
C ILE A 9 7.75 -8.76 13.61
N TYR A 10 6.46 -8.55 13.39
CA TYR A 10 5.97 -7.65 12.35
C TYR A 10 6.17 -6.20 12.77
N LYS A 11 6.82 -5.42 11.89
CA LYS A 11 7.02 -3.98 12.07
C LYS A 11 5.80 -3.21 11.51
N ASN A 12 5.63 -1.94 11.91
CA ASN A 12 4.60 -1.08 11.33
C ASN A 12 4.91 -0.78 9.85
N VAL A 13 3.87 -0.72 9.01
CA VAL A 13 3.97 -0.34 7.60
C VAL A 13 4.30 1.13 7.47
N VAL A 14 5.22 1.45 6.56
CA VAL A 14 5.63 2.82 6.22
C VAL A 14 5.47 3.02 4.72
N CYS A 15 4.47 3.80 4.31
CA CYS A 15 4.28 4.13 2.90
C CYS A 15 5.08 5.38 2.55
N ASN A 16 5.89 5.32 1.50
CA ASN A 16 6.59 6.47 0.96
C ASN A 16 5.57 7.45 0.32
N PRO A 17 5.49 8.70 0.78
CA PRO A 17 4.44 9.62 0.36
C PRO A 17 4.60 10.08 -1.09
N ILE A 18 5.82 10.07 -1.64
CA ILE A 18 6.06 10.39 -3.05
C ILE A 18 5.45 9.29 -3.93
N LEU A 19 5.73 8.02 -3.62
CA LEU A 19 5.09 6.88 -4.30
C LEU A 19 3.57 6.93 -4.16
N GLY A 20 3.07 7.26 -2.96
CA GLY A 20 1.63 7.40 -2.70
C GLY A 20 0.97 8.49 -3.53
N LYS A 21 1.62 9.64 -3.69
CA LYS A 21 1.13 10.75 -4.54
C LYS A 21 1.08 10.37 -6.02
N MET A 22 2.12 9.69 -6.50
CA MET A 22 2.15 9.18 -7.89
C MET A 22 1.02 8.17 -8.12
N TYR A 23 0.83 7.24 -7.19
CA TYR A 23 -0.29 6.30 -7.22
C TYR A 23 -1.64 7.01 -7.24
N GLU A 24 -1.87 8.00 -6.37
CA GLU A 24 -3.10 8.78 -6.36
C GLU A 24 -3.35 9.48 -7.70
N GLN A 25 -2.33 10.12 -8.28
CA GLN A 25 -2.44 10.80 -9.57
C GLN A 25 -2.83 9.82 -10.68
N ASN A 26 -2.25 8.63 -10.71
CA ASN A 26 -2.60 7.58 -11.68
C ASN A 26 -4.00 7.03 -11.43
N TYR A 27 -4.40 6.83 -10.17
CA TYR A 27 -5.72 6.34 -9.82
C TYR A 27 -6.82 7.31 -10.27
N ARG A 28 -6.58 8.62 -10.10
CA ARG A 28 -7.45 9.68 -10.58
C ARG A 28 -7.51 9.77 -12.10
N GLN A 29 -6.40 9.54 -12.80
CA GLN A 29 -6.39 9.48 -14.27
C GLN A 29 -7.24 8.34 -14.83
N LEU A 30 -7.39 7.25 -14.07
CA LEU A 30 -8.30 6.14 -14.41
C LEU A 30 -9.76 6.39 -14.01
N GLY A 31 -10.09 7.62 -13.61
CA GLY A 31 -11.46 8.05 -13.32
C GLY A 31 -11.93 7.83 -11.89
N VAL A 32 -11.04 7.43 -10.97
CA VAL A 32 -11.42 7.19 -9.57
C VAL A 32 -11.23 8.45 -8.74
N THR A 33 -12.32 8.94 -8.14
CA THR A 33 -12.32 10.22 -7.42
C THR A 33 -12.32 10.09 -5.90
N ASP A 34 -12.74 8.93 -5.38
CA ASP A 34 -12.89 8.59 -3.96
C ASP A 34 -11.60 8.02 -3.35
N TYR A 35 -10.45 8.65 -3.64
CA TYR A 35 -9.19 8.31 -2.99
C TYR A 35 -9.08 9.00 -1.62
N GLU A 36 -8.74 8.21 -0.60
CA GLU A 36 -8.48 8.69 0.76
C GLU A 36 -7.07 8.27 1.19
N TYR A 37 -6.29 9.23 1.68
CA TYR A 37 -5.01 8.93 2.30
C TYR A 37 -5.24 8.51 3.76
N SER A 38 -5.25 7.20 4.04
CA SER A 38 -5.27 6.70 5.41
C SER A 38 -3.83 6.49 5.91
N GLY A 39 -3.36 7.37 6.81
CA GLY A 39 -2.02 7.25 7.43
C GLY A 39 -1.90 6.11 8.45
N ASP A 40 -3.03 5.69 9.04
CA ASP A 40 -3.02 4.68 10.10
C ASP A 40 -3.50 3.32 9.57
N LEU A 41 -2.59 2.35 9.62
CA LEU A 41 -2.86 0.96 9.27
C LEU A 41 -3.00 0.13 10.56
N THR A 42 -4.23 -0.12 11.00
CA THR A 42 -4.51 -1.12 12.04
C THR A 42 -4.63 -2.52 11.41
N ALA A 43 -3.51 -3.04 10.90
CA ALA A 43 -3.42 -4.40 10.36
C ALA A 43 -2.00 -4.98 10.56
N SER A 44 -1.89 -6.30 10.53
CA SER A 44 -0.61 -7.01 10.63
C SER A 44 -0.20 -7.59 9.28
N THR A 45 0.94 -7.16 8.76
CA THR A 45 1.50 -7.63 7.49
C THR A 45 3.03 -7.64 7.57
N ASP A 46 3.65 -8.61 6.92
CA ASP A 46 5.11 -8.70 6.79
C ASP A 46 5.68 -7.61 5.88
N PHE A 47 4.84 -6.94 5.08
CA PHE A 47 5.25 -5.77 4.32
C PHE A 47 5.80 -4.65 5.22
N GLY A 48 5.38 -4.58 6.48
CA GLY A 48 5.96 -3.65 7.44
C GLY A 48 7.44 -3.89 7.71
N ASN A 49 7.89 -5.15 7.65
CA ASN A 49 9.31 -5.46 7.70
C ASN A 49 10.04 -4.96 6.44
N PHE A 50 9.43 -5.12 5.26
CA PHE A 50 10.01 -4.66 3.99
C PHE A 50 10.07 -3.12 3.89
N SER A 51 8.97 -2.45 4.23
CA SER A 51 8.82 -1.00 4.11
C SER A 51 9.70 -0.18 5.05
N GLN A 52 10.39 -0.83 5.99
CA GLN A 52 11.38 -0.18 6.87
C GLN A 52 12.83 -0.41 6.42
N GLU A 53 13.05 -1.21 5.37
CA GLU A 53 14.38 -1.44 4.81
C GLU A 53 14.55 -0.74 3.45
N VAL A 54 13.46 -0.53 2.72
CA VAL A 54 13.47 0.17 1.41
C VAL A 54 12.19 1.01 1.22
N PRO A 55 12.22 2.05 0.34
CA PRO A 55 11.01 2.80 -0.01
C PRO A 55 9.92 1.86 -0.55
N GLY A 56 8.72 1.93 0.04
CA GLY A 56 7.61 1.04 -0.32
C GLY A 56 6.27 1.75 -0.34
N LEU A 57 5.29 1.14 -0.99
CA LEU A 57 3.90 1.57 -1.03
C LEU A 57 2.99 0.35 -0.87
N HIS A 58 2.04 0.41 0.05
CA HIS A 58 1.05 -0.64 0.28
C HIS A 58 -0.37 -0.07 0.17
N PRO A 59 -0.92 0.09 -1.06
CA PRO A 59 -2.26 0.63 -1.22
C PRO A 59 -3.30 -0.40 -0.75
N ARG A 60 -4.44 0.10 -0.27
CA ARG A 60 -5.62 -0.72 0.04
C ARG A 60 -6.77 -0.27 -0.84
N TYR A 61 -7.66 -1.20 -1.13
CA TYR A 61 -8.87 -0.94 -1.88
C TYR A 61 -10.02 -1.78 -1.35
N CYS A 62 -11.23 -1.29 -1.56
CA CYS A 62 -12.44 -1.87 -1.03
C CYS A 62 -13.08 -2.83 -2.05
N VAL A 63 -13.46 -4.02 -1.60
CA VAL A 63 -14.26 -4.99 -2.36
C VAL A 63 -15.59 -5.27 -1.65
N GLY A 64 -16.65 -5.54 -2.41
CA GLY A 64 -18.02 -5.73 -1.88
C GLY A 64 -18.55 -4.61 -1.00
N GLY A 65 -18.19 -3.37 -1.31
CA GLY A 65 -18.70 -2.18 -0.62
C GLY A 65 -18.26 -2.01 0.83
N GLY A 66 -17.28 -2.78 1.30
CA GLY A 66 -16.63 -2.57 2.61
C GLY A 66 -17.47 -3.00 3.81
N LYS A 67 -18.59 -3.71 3.56
CA LYS A 67 -19.54 -4.15 4.59
C LYS A 67 -19.17 -5.49 5.21
N VAL A 68 -18.20 -6.19 4.64
CA VAL A 68 -17.79 -7.53 5.07
C VAL A 68 -16.38 -7.47 5.64
N ALA A 69 -16.23 -7.98 6.87
CA ALA A 69 -14.95 -8.04 7.54
C ALA A 69 -13.97 -8.96 6.80
N THR A 70 -12.74 -8.50 6.62
CA THR A 70 -11.61 -9.35 6.21
C THR A 70 -11.43 -10.50 7.22
N HIS A 71 -10.91 -11.64 6.76
CA HIS A 71 -10.79 -12.88 7.56
C HIS A 71 -12.13 -13.57 7.93
N SER A 72 -13.15 -13.43 7.09
CA SER A 72 -14.43 -14.13 7.26
C SER A 72 -14.77 -14.99 6.03
N PRO A 73 -15.51 -16.11 6.19
CA PRO A 73 -15.97 -16.90 5.05
C PRO A 73 -16.79 -16.09 4.02
N PRO A 74 -17.69 -15.15 4.41
CA PRO A 74 -18.39 -14.30 3.45
C PRO A 74 -17.46 -13.41 2.61
N PHE A 75 -16.31 -12.99 3.17
CA PHE A 75 -15.34 -12.18 2.43
C PHE A 75 -14.78 -12.93 1.22
N ALA A 76 -14.60 -14.26 1.32
CA ALA A 76 -14.17 -15.08 0.19
C ALA A 76 -15.18 -15.01 -0.99
N GLY A 77 -16.47 -15.05 -0.69
CA GLY A 77 -17.52 -14.91 -1.70
C GLY A 77 -17.50 -13.53 -2.37
N VAL A 78 -17.38 -12.47 -1.56
CA VAL A 78 -17.27 -11.08 -2.06
C VAL A 78 -16.03 -10.87 -2.93
N ALA A 79 -14.88 -11.38 -2.50
CA ALA A 79 -13.62 -11.25 -3.21
C ALA A 79 -13.64 -11.97 -4.57
N ASN A 80 -14.39 -13.07 -4.69
CA ASN A 80 -14.52 -13.89 -5.90
C ASN A 80 -15.58 -13.38 -6.90
N THR A 81 -15.97 -12.11 -6.85
CA THR A 81 -16.94 -11.53 -7.78
C THR A 81 -16.25 -10.81 -8.94
N LEU A 82 -16.92 -10.75 -10.10
CA LEU A 82 -16.40 -10.00 -11.26
C LEU A 82 -16.20 -8.50 -10.96
N GLU A 83 -17.05 -7.92 -10.10
CA GLU A 83 -16.89 -6.53 -9.65
C GLU A 83 -15.58 -6.36 -8.85
N SER A 84 -15.33 -7.25 -7.88
CA SER A 84 -14.10 -7.23 -7.10
C SER A 84 -12.87 -7.44 -7.99
N HIS A 85 -12.92 -8.35 -8.96
CA HIS A 85 -11.84 -8.55 -9.91
C HIS A 85 -11.58 -7.31 -10.78
N ALA A 86 -12.62 -6.61 -11.22
CA ALA A 86 -12.46 -5.35 -11.97
C ALA A 86 -11.76 -4.27 -11.12
N LYS A 87 -12.09 -4.18 -9.83
CA LYS A 87 -11.39 -3.30 -8.87
C LYS A 87 -9.94 -3.72 -8.66
N THR A 88 -9.67 -5.02 -8.56
CA THR A 88 -8.30 -5.55 -8.48
C THR A 88 -7.48 -5.18 -9.72
N LEU A 89 -8.05 -5.32 -10.92
CA LEU A 89 -7.39 -4.93 -12.17
C LEU A 89 -7.10 -3.43 -12.23
N LEU A 90 -8.03 -2.60 -11.78
CA LEU A 90 -7.84 -1.15 -11.72
C LEU A 90 -6.67 -0.76 -10.80
N VAL A 91 -6.61 -1.34 -9.60
CA VAL A 91 -5.53 -1.10 -8.63
C VAL A 91 -4.19 -1.64 -9.14
N ALA A 92 -4.18 -2.83 -9.73
CA ALA A 92 -2.98 -3.41 -10.33
C ALA A 92 -2.46 -2.56 -11.50
N THR A 93 -3.35 -2.05 -12.34
CA THR A 93 -3.01 -1.13 -13.44
C THR A 93 -2.39 0.16 -12.88
N THR A 94 -2.99 0.71 -11.83
CA THR A 94 -2.48 1.92 -11.16
C THR A 94 -1.08 1.72 -10.58
N LEU A 95 -0.84 0.59 -9.91
CA LEU A 95 0.49 0.21 -9.43
C LEU A 95 1.48 0.09 -10.60
N GLY A 96 1.08 -0.52 -11.71
CA GLY A 96 1.89 -0.62 -12.92
C GLY A 96 2.26 0.74 -13.51
N MET A 97 1.30 1.67 -13.57
CA MET A 97 1.56 3.05 -14.00
C MET A 97 2.55 3.74 -13.06
N THR A 98 2.39 3.60 -11.74
CA THR A 98 3.33 4.16 -10.75
C THR A 98 4.74 3.60 -10.94
N CYS A 99 4.90 2.30 -11.20
CA CYS A 99 6.20 1.70 -11.52
C CYS A 99 6.81 2.34 -12.79
N VAL A 100 6.02 2.52 -13.84
CA VAL A 100 6.48 3.16 -15.09
C VAL A 100 6.93 4.60 -14.84
N ASP A 101 6.19 5.36 -14.05
CA ASP A 101 6.54 6.74 -13.72
C ASP A 101 7.84 6.82 -12.90
N VAL A 102 8.04 5.90 -11.95
CA VAL A 102 9.30 5.80 -11.19
C VAL A 102 10.48 5.52 -12.12
N LEU A 103 10.32 4.57 -13.05
CA LEU A 103 11.37 4.23 -14.02
C LEU A 103 11.68 5.39 -14.98
N LYS A 104 10.67 6.18 -15.37
CA LYS A 104 10.84 7.34 -16.25
C LYS A 104 11.39 8.58 -15.53
N GLY A 105 11.20 8.71 -14.22
CA GLY A 105 11.62 9.88 -13.44
C GLY A 105 13.14 10.03 -13.27
N GLY A 106 13.91 9.00 -13.62
CA GLY A 106 15.38 9.04 -13.63
C GLY A 106 16.01 9.22 -12.24
N GLU A 107 17.29 9.60 -12.22
CA GLU A 107 18.08 9.68 -10.99
C GLU A 107 17.55 10.70 -9.98
N LYS A 108 17.01 11.83 -10.48
CA LYS A 108 16.47 12.89 -9.63
C LYS A 108 15.30 12.37 -8.78
N LEU A 109 14.29 11.77 -9.41
CA LEU A 109 13.14 11.22 -8.69
C LEU A 109 13.56 10.09 -7.74
N LEU A 110 14.50 9.24 -8.15
CA LEU A 110 15.02 8.17 -7.30
C LEU A 110 15.70 8.73 -6.04
N SER A 111 16.44 9.84 -6.15
CA SER A 111 17.03 10.54 -5.01
C SER A 111 15.95 11.06 -4.07
N GLU A 112 14.94 11.75 -4.61
CA GLU A 112 13.83 12.30 -3.82
C GLU A 112 13.08 11.20 -3.05
N ILE A 113 12.79 10.06 -3.69
CA ILE A 113 12.14 8.90 -3.04
C ILE A 113 12.98 8.35 -1.89
N LYS A 114 14.30 8.22 -2.08
CA LYS A 114 15.23 7.70 -1.06
C LYS A 114 15.42 8.68 0.10
N GLU A 115 15.62 9.95 -0.19
CA GLU A 115 15.73 11.00 0.83
C GLU A 115 14.48 11.09 1.69
N GLU A 116 13.30 10.95 1.09
CA GLU A 116 12.05 10.92 1.83
C GLU A 116 11.96 9.68 2.73
N PHE A 117 12.34 8.51 2.22
CA PHE A 117 12.42 7.29 3.02
C PHE A 117 13.38 7.44 4.21
N ASP A 118 14.58 8.02 4.00
CA ASP A 118 15.56 8.23 5.07
C ASP A 118 15.01 9.15 6.17
N LYS A 119 14.25 10.19 5.80
CA LYS A 119 13.53 11.04 6.78
C LYS A 119 12.49 10.25 7.56
N GLN A 120 11.70 9.40 6.89
CA GLN A 120 10.70 8.56 7.55
C GLN A 120 11.36 7.58 8.53
N MET A 121 12.49 6.96 8.16
CA MET A 121 13.23 6.05 9.03
C MET A 121 13.90 6.76 10.21
N ALA A 122 14.36 7.99 10.02
CA ALA A 122 14.89 8.81 11.11
C ALA A 122 13.81 9.17 12.15
N ALA A 123 12.56 9.38 11.72
CA ALA A 123 11.44 9.72 12.60
C ALA A 123 10.86 8.53 13.38
N LEU A 124 11.19 7.30 12.99
CA LEU A 124 10.74 6.06 13.66
C LEU A 124 11.69 5.59 14.77
N LYS A 125 12.89 6.16 14.86
CA LYS A 125 13.88 5.89 15.90
C LYS A 125 13.62 6.72 17.15
#